data_AF-X8BH25-F1
#
_entry.id   AF-X8BH25-F1
#
_cell.length_a   1.000
_cell.length_b   1.000
_cell.length_c   1.000
_cell.angle_alpha   90.00
_cell.angle_beta   90.00
_cell.angle_gamma   90.00
#
_symmetry.space_group_name_H-M   'P 1'
#
loop_
_entity.id
_entity.type
_entity.pdbx_description
1 polymer ?
#
loop_
_entity_poly.entity_id
_entity_poly.type
_entity_poly.pdbx_seq_one_letter_code
_entity_poly.pdbx_strand_id
1 'polypeptide(L)'
;MGEVDLPGVRQRAGGRLQTRRRPGDLPPDDPKKFREWWESLSPEQKDLVYSRDHDIGNHPGMPWDPPDHLGKDHYNRLHLPELEQKTQADIDRMQHSLDEMMRGHNVDDGALYALQTQLAAAKNHLQGYRAIEAELNSTNGPKRYLGQLDEFGHAAVAINNPDTATHNAILVPGTGQDLTTIGGADAKSLAMYNAALQADRSLRPQDVAVTTWMGYDRPMGVDHAEFPNLARAGAGSLDAFEAGQRASHVGAPSIDTVIGHSYGSTVVGAAASAGITSTQTTSSPRAAPACSSTTPVT
;
A
#
# COMPACT_ATOMS: atom_id res chain seq x y z
N MET A 1 -61.46 3.94 47.24
CA MET A 1 -62.00 3.40 45.98
C MET A 1 -62.22 4.60 45.07
N GLY A 2 -61.59 4.79 43.92
CA GLY A 2 -60.58 4.02 43.17
C GLY A 2 -60.65 4.45 41.68
N GLU A 3 -59.52 4.50 40.96
CA GLU A 3 -59.40 4.88 39.51
C GLU A 3 -59.83 6.32 39.13
N VAL A 4 -59.36 7.04 38.09
CA VAL A 4 -58.13 7.13 37.22
C VAL A 4 -58.00 8.64 36.83
N ASP A 5 -57.04 9.21 36.09
CA ASP A 5 -55.98 8.72 35.18
C ASP A 5 -54.73 9.66 35.19
N LEU A 6 -53.82 9.52 34.21
CA LEU A 6 -52.49 10.14 34.14
C LEU A 6 -52.32 11.25 33.07
N PRO A 7 -51.24 12.06 33.12
CA PRO A 7 -51.08 13.28 32.33
C PRO A 7 -50.40 13.09 30.96
N GLY A 8 -50.71 13.97 30.02
CA GLY A 8 -50.06 14.04 28.69
C GLY A 8 -48.65 14.65 28.73
N VAL A 9 -47.69 13.99 28.06
CA VAL A 9 -46.28 14.40 28.02
C VAL A 9 -45.74 14.52 26.59
N ARG A 10 -45.43 15.78 26.24
CA ARG A 10 -44.35 16.32 25.38
C ARG A 10 -44.15 15.84 23.93
N GLN A 11 -43.89 16.86 23.11
CA GLN A 11 -43.29 16.83 21.77
C GLN A 11 -42.07 15.90 21.67
N ARG A 12 -41.95 15.21 20.53
CA ARG A 12 -40.69 14.59 20.09
C ARG A 12 -39.97 15.51 19.10
N ALA A 13 -38.70 15.81 19.39
CA ALA A 13 -37.82 16.48 18.46
C ALA A 13 -37.38 15.53 17.33
N GLY A 14 -37.26 16.05 16.11
CA GLY A 14 -36.76 15.30 14.96
C GLY A 14 -35.24 15.15 14.99
N GLY A 15 -34.74 13.99 15.39
CA GLY A 15 -33.34 13.61 15.17
C GLY A 15 -33.15 13.00 13.79
N ARG A 16 -32.18 13.49 13.01
CA ARG A 16 -31.76 12.82 11.76
C ARG A 16 -31.16 11.46 12.10
N LEU A 17 -31.83 10.38 11.72
CA LEU A 17 -31.26 9.04 11.74
C LEU A 17 -30.15 8.97 10.69
N GLN A 18 -28.90 9.01 11.12
CA GLN A 18 -27.79 8.51 10.30
C GLN A 18 -28.00 6.99 10.16
N THR A 19 -28.36 6.54 8.97
CA THR A 19 -28.48 5.12 8.65
C THR A 19 -27.10 4.48 8.75
N ARG A 20 -26.84 3.78 9.87
CA ARG A 20 -25.69 2.88 10.00
C ARG A 20 -25.75 1.89 8.84
N ARG A 21 -24.70 1.87 8.01
CA ARG A 21 -24.55 0.87 6.94
C ARG A 21 -24.58 -0.53 7.55
N ARG A 22 -25.22 -1.47 6.87
CA ARG A 22 -25.29 -2.87 7.30
C ARG A 22 -24.10 -3.67 6.76
N PRO A 23 -23.71 -4.79 7.41
CA PRO A 23 -22.74 -5.72 6.86
C PRO A 23 -23.29 -6.33 5.55
N GLY A 24 -22.87 -5.78 4.42
CA GLY A 24 -23.46 -6.05 3.10
C GLY A 24 -23.74 -4.82 2.24
N ASP A 25 -23.69 -3.61 2.80
CA ASP A 25 -23.52 -2.40 1.98
C ASP A 25 -22.07 -2.36 1.46
N LEU A 26 -21.86 -1.85 0.24
CA LEU A 26 -20.52 -1.69 -0.34
C LEU A 26 -19.61 -0.83 0.56
N PRO A 27 -18.29 -1.11 0.63
CA PRO A 27 -17.34 -0.24 1.32
C PRO A 27 -17.43 1.21 0.80
N PRO A 28 -17.27 2.24 1.66
CA PRO A 28 -17.18 3.63 1.20
C PRO A 28 -15.82 3.91 0.56
N ASP A 29 -15.78 4.47 -0.66
CA ASP A 29 -14.51 4.82 -1.33
C ASP A 29 -13.71 5.91 -0.58
N ASP A 30 -14.42 6.81 0.12
CA ASP A 30 -13.82 7.88 0.92
C ASP A 30 -13.05 7.30 2.11
N PRO A 31 -11.73 7.54 2.24
CA PRO A 31 -10.90 6.89 3.26
C PRO A 31 -11.37 7.12 4.71
N LYS A 32 -11.94 8.29 5.00
CA LYS A 32 -12.41 8.62 6.36
C LYS A 32 -13.73 7.92 6.66
N LYS A 33 -14.67 7.92 5.70
CA LYS A 33 -15.94 7.18 5.84
C LYS A 33 -15.71 5.67 5.87
N PHE A 34 -14.73 5.16 5.13
CA PHE A 34 -14.33 3.76 5.21
C PHE A 34 -13.89 3.41 6.62
N ARG A 35 -12.97 4.20 7.20
CA ARG A 35 -12.48 3.99 8.56
C ARG A 35 -13.61 3.97 9.59
N GLU A 36 -14.48 4.99 9.58
CA GLU A 36 -15.65 5.06 10.48
C GLU A 36 -16.58 3.85 10.33
N TRP A 37 -16.76 3.37 9.09
CA TRP A 37 -17.53 2.16 8.80
C TRP A 37 -16.83 0.91 9.33
N TRP A 38 -15.53 0.74 9.06
CA TRP A 38 -14.72 -0.40 9.46
C TRP A 38 -14.59 -0.54 10.98
N GLU A 39 -14.38 0.56 11.69
CA GLU A 39 -14.37 0.64 13.16
C GLU A 39 -15.75 0.34 13.78
N SER A 40 -16.84 0.38 12.98
CA SER A 40 -18.19 0.03 13.44
C SER A 40 -18.57 -1.45 13.26
N LEU A 41 -17.75 -2.23 12.56
CA LEU A 41 -17.97 -3.66 12.30
C LEU A 41 -17.47 -4.53 13.46
N SER A 42 -18.17 -5.64 13.72
CA SER A 42 -17.62 -6.72 14.58
C SER A 42 -16.56 -7.53 13.82
N PRO A 43 -15.69 -8.30 14.51
CA PRO A 43 -14.72 -9.19 13.87
C PRO A 43 -15.31 -10.07 12.77
N GLU A 44 -16.44 -10.73 13.06
CA GLU A 44 -17.13 -11.64 12.13
C GLU A 44 -17.69 -10.90 10.90
N GLN A 45 -17.99 -9.60 11.06
CA GLN A 45 -18.46 -8.75 9.96
C GLN A 45 -17.29 -8.29 9.08
N LYS A 46 -16.10 -8.04 9.65
CA LYS A 46 -14.87 -7.75 8.89
C LYS A 46 -14.43 -8.97 8.08
N ASP A 47 -14.44 -10.15 8.69
CA ASP A 47 -14.15 -11.43 8.00
C ASP A 47 -15.16 -11.74 6.89
N LEU A 48 -16.44 -11.40 7.10
CA LEU A 48 -17.47 -11.49 6.06
C LEU A 48 -17.25 -10.51 4.90
N VAL A 49 -16.63 -9.33 5.14
CA VAL A 49 -16.21 -8.45 4.05
C VAL A 49 -15.04 -9.06 3.30
N TYR A 50 -14.00 -9.52 4.01
CA TYR A 50 -12.82 -10.16 3.39
C TYR A 50 -13.21 -11.36 2.50
N SER A 51 -14.10 -12.24 2.97
CA SER A 51 -14.58 -13.40 2.17
C SER A 51 -15.34 -13.05 0.88
N ARG A 52 -15.60 -11.77 0.61
CA ARG A 52 -16.22 -11.24 -0.61
C ARG A 52 -15.28 -10.36 -1.43
N ASP A 53 -14.27 -9.80 -0.78
CA ASP A 53 -13.29 -8.85 -1.30
C ASP A 53 -11.98 -9.07 -0.55
N HIS A 54 -11.13 -9.94 -1.10
CA HIS A 54 -9.85 -10.30 -0.48
C HIS A 54 -8.83 -9.15 -0.56
N ASP A 55 -9.05 -8.19 -1.45
CA ASP A 55 -8.28 -6.95 -1.59
C ASP A 55 -8.66 -5.87 -0.55
N ILE A 56 -9.64 -6.11 0.33
CA ILE A 56 -10.12 -5.11 1.30
C ILE A 56 -9.00 -4.51 2.17
N GLY A 57 -7.94 -5.28 2.47
CA GLY A 57 -6.77 -4.82 3.20
C GLY A 57 -5.96 -3.73 2.47
N ASN A 58 -6.06 -3.66 1.14
CA ASN A 58 -5.47 -2.62 0.31
C ASN A 58 -6.19 -1.27 0.43
N HIS A 59 -7.46 -1.25 0.87
CA HIS A 59 -8.28 -0.03 0.88
C HIS A 59 -7.57 1.15 1.57
N PRO A 60 -7.54 2.37 0.99
CA PRO A 60 -6.74 3.47 1.55
C PRO A 60 -7.15 3.87 2.97
N GLY A 61 -8.45 3.79 3.30
CA GLY A 61 -8.96 4.10 4.64
C GLY A 61 -8.77 3.02 5.70
N MET A 62 -8.19 1.86 5.36
CA MET A 62 -7.97 0.76 6.30
C MET A 62 -6.86 1.10 7.30
N PRO A 63 -7.08 1.01 8.63
CA PRO A 63 -6.01 1.15 9.61
C PRO A 63 -4.99 0.02 9.48
N TRP A 64 -3.71 0.34 9.66
CA TRP A 64 -2.60 -0.61 9.58
C TRP A 64 -2.72 -1.73 10.61
N ASP A 65 -2.90 -1.37 11.88
CA ASP A 65 -3.07 -2.29 13.01
C ASP A 65 -3.95 -1.63 14.09
N PRO A 66 -5.29 -1.68 13.95
CA PRO A 66 -6.23 -1.16 14.93
C PRO A 66 -6.21 -1.97 16.24
N PRO A 67 -6.87 -1.52 17.33
CA PRO A 67 -6.84 -2.19 18.63
C PRO A 67 -7.40 -3.62 18.68
N ASP A 68 -8.16 -4.05 17.67
CA ASP A 68 -8.63 -5.43 17.52
C ASP A 68 -7.74 -6.28 16.59
N HIS A 69 -6.64 -5.70 16.08
CA HIS A 69 -5.71 -6.27 15.12
C HIS A 69 -6.32 -6.68 13.77
N LEU A 70 -7.51 -6.15 13.43
CA LEU A 70 -8.20 -6.44 12.16
C LEU A 70 -8.07 -5.24 11.21
N GLY A 71 -6.86 -5.05 10.70
CA GLY A 71 -6.46 -3.97 9.78
C GLY A 71 -5.69 -4.45 8.56
N LYS A 72 -4.94 -3.55 7.90
CA LYS A 72 -4.14 -3.84 6.69
C LYS A 72 -3.21 -5.03 6.92
N ASP A 73 -2.45 -5.01 8.02
CA ASP A 73 -1.47 -6.06 8.32
C ASP A 73 -2.10 -7.44 8.41
N HIS A 74 -3.29 -7.55 9.01
CA HIS A 74 -4.00 -8.81 9.14
C HIS A 74 -4.52 -9.33 7.79
N TYR A 75 -5.34 -8.54 7.09
CA TYR A 75 -6.01 -9.03 5.88
C TYR A 75 -5.05 -9.18 4.69
N ASN A 76 -4.01 -8.34 4.57
CA ASN A 76 -2.99 -8.54 3.55
C ASN A 76 -2.10 -9.77 3.86
N ARG A 77 -1.80 -10.06 5.14
CA ARG A 77 -1.10 -11.31 5.54
C ARG A 77 -1.97 -12.56 5.34
N LEU A 78 -3.30 -12.43 5.44
CA LEU A 78 -4.24 -13.50 5.13
C LEU A 78 -4.32 -13.75 3.62
N HIS A 79 -4.24 -12.69 2.80
CA HIS A 79 -4.27 -12.78 1.34
C HIS A 79 -2.95 -13.27 0.71
N LEU A 80 -1.80 -12.96 1.32
CA LEU A 80 -0.47 -13.39 0.86
C LEU A 80 -0.36 -14.89 0.48
N PRO A 81 -0.73 -15.87 1.34
CA PRO A 81 -0.68 -17.29 0.97
C PRO A 81 -1.68 -17.67 -0.13
N GLU A 82 -2.78 -16.94 -0.29
CA GLU A 82 -3.75 -17.17 -1.38
C GLU A 82 -3.16 -16.73 -2.73
N LEU A 83 -2.48 -15.58 -2.76
CA LEU A 83 -1.73 -15.10 -3.91
C LEU A 83 -0.58 -16.05 -4.28
N GLU A 84 0.16 -16.58 -3.30
CA GLU A 84 1.18 -17.61 -3.54
C GLU A 84 0.57 -18.88 -4.14
N GLN A 85 -0.52 -19.39 -3.57
CA GLN A 85 -1.17 -20.61 -4.05
C GLN A 85 -1.73 -20.43 -5.48
N LYS A 86 -2.40 -19.31 -5.75
CA LYS A 86 -2.91 -18.94 -7.08
C LYS A 86 -1.77 -18.89 -8.10
N THR A 87 -0.69 -18.18 -7.75
CA THR A 87 0.46 -17.98 -8.65
C THR A 87 1.21 -19.29 -8.91
N GLN A 88 1.36 -20.16 -7.90
CA GLN A 88 1.93 -21.50 -8.10
C GLN A 88 1.07 -22.36 -9.03
N ALA A 89 -0.26 -22.36 -8.85
CA ALA A 89 -1.16 -23.08 -9.75
C ALA A 89 -1.08 -22.54 -11.19
N ASP A 90 -0.90 -21.23 -11.37
CA ASP A 90 -0.74 -20.60 -12.68
C ASP A 90 0.60 -20.97 -13.34
N ILE A 91 1.69 -21.02 -12.57
CA ILE A 91 2.99 -21.53 -13.00
C ILE A 91 2.86 -22.98 -13.48
N ASP A 92 2.19 -23.84 -12.71
CA ASP A 92 2.03 -25.26 -13.04
C ASP A 92 1.20 -25.46 -14.33
N ARG A 93 0.11 -24.68 -14.49
CA ARG A 93 -0.70 -24.66 -15.72
C ARG A 93 0.11 -24.20 -16.94
N MET A 94 0.87 -23.12 -16.80
CA MET A 94 1.71 -22.60 -17.88
C MET A 94 2.86 -23.53 -18.25
N GLN A 95 3.50 -24.17 -17.27
CA GLN A 95 4.55 -25.17 -17.51
C GLN A 95 3.98 -26.39 -18.24
N HIS A 96 2.81 -26.90 -17.84
CA HIS A 96 2.16 -27.99 -18.57
C HIS A 96 1.81 -27.60 -20.02
N SER A 97 1.28 -26.40 -20.23
CA SER A 97 1.00 -25.88 -21.58
C SER A 97 2.27 -25.74 -22.44
N LEU A 98 3.39 -25.38 -21.83
CA LEU A 98 4.70 -25.30 -22.50
C LEU A 98 5.18 -26.70 -22.91
N ASP A 99 5.06 -27.68 -22.02
CA ASP A 99 5.49 -29.06 -22.24
C ASP A 99 4.62 -29.79 -23.28
N GLU A 100 3.32 -29.47 -23.38
CA GLU A 100 2.44 -29.93 -24.48
C GLU A 100 2.85 -29.29 -25.82
N MET A 101 3.06 -27.96 -25.83
CA MET A 101 3.47 -27.23 -27.04
C MET A 101 4.78 -27.77 -27.60
N MET A 102 5.80 -27.99 -26.76
CA MET A 102 7.11 -28.52 -27.15
C MET A 102 7.07 -29.98 -27.66
N ARG A 103 5.98 -30.73 -27.42
CA ARG A 103 5.74 -32.06 -28.02
C ARG A 103 5.05 -32.00 -29.39
N GLY A 104 4.44 -30.86 -29.74
CA GLY A 104 3.82 -30.63 -31.03
C GLY A 104 4.83 -30.59 -32.19
N HIS A 105 4.38 -30.91 -33.40
CA HIS A 105 5.23 -30.88 -34.60
C HIS A 105 5.28 -29.52 -35.31
N ASN A 106 4.37 -28.59 -34.95
CA ASN A 106 4.35 -27.22 -35.43
C ASN A 106 4.15 -26.31 -34.21
N VAL A 107 5.24 -25.69 -33.74
CA VAL A 107 5.22 -24.72 -32.64
C VAL A 107 5.11 -23.32 -33.25
N ASP A 108 4.24 -22.49 -32.69
CA ASP A 108 4.18 -21.06 -32.99
C ASP A 108 5.20 -20.35 -32.09
N ASP A 109 6.29 -19.84 -32.67
CA ASP A 109 7.37 -19.16 -31.94
C ASP A 109 6.87 -17.95 -31.13
N GLY A 110 5.83 -17.25 -31.62
CA GLY A 110 5.24 -16.10 -30.94
C GLY A 110 4.42 -16.51 -29.72
N ALA A 111 3.61 -17.56 -29.86
CA ALA A 111 2.86 -18.14 -28.74
C ALA A 111 3.80 -18.75 -27.69
N LEU A 112 4.86 -19.43 -28.13
CA LEU A 112 5.92 -19.98 -27.28
C LEU A 112 6.60 -18.88 -26.46
N TYR A 113 7.04 -17.81 -27.12
CA TYR A 113 7.71 -16.66 -26.48
C TYR A 113 6.80 -15.94 -25.49
N ALA A 114 5.52 -15.73 -25.84
CA ALA A 114 4.53 -15.12 -24.94
C ALA A 114 4.32 -15.97 -23.68
N LEU A 115 4.15 -17.29 -23.84
CA LEU A 115 3.95 -18.22 -22.71
C LEU A 115 5.21 -18.30 -21.81
N GLN A 116 6.41 -18.33 -22.41
CA GLN A 116 7.67 -18.28 -21.65
C GLN A 116 7.80 -16.98 -20.85
N THR A 117 7.39 -15.84 -21.43
CA THR A 117 7.42 -14.54 -20.77
C THR A 117 6.44 -14.48 -19.59
N GLN A 118 5.21 -14.97 -19.77
CA GLN A 118 4.20 -15.05 -18.69
C GLN A 118 4.66 -15.99 -17.56
N LEU A 119 5.25 -17.15 -17.90
CA LEU A 119 5.79 -18.11 -16.94
C LEU A 119 6.97 -17.52 -16.14
N ALA A 120 7.83 -16.73 -16.78
CA ALA A 120 8.92 -16.02 -16.10
C ALA A 120 8.38 -14.94 -15.14
N ALA A 121 7.40 -14.14 -15.58
CA ALA A 121 6.75 -13.12 -14.75
C ALA A 121 6.06 -13.74 -13.51
N ALA A 122 5.28 -14.80 -13.67
CA ALA A 122 4.62 -15.48 -12.55
C ALA A 122 5.64 -16.10 -11.56
N LYS A 123 6.72 -16.72 -12.06
CA LYS A 123 7.83 -17.19 -11.20
C LYS A 123 8.46 -16.04 -10.40
N ASN A 124 8.60 -14.87 -11.01
CA ASN A 124 9.10 -13.67 -10.33
C ASN A 124 8.12 -13.13 -9.28
N HIS A 125 6.81 -13.10 -9.56
CA HIS A 125 5.77 -12.70 -8.60
C HIS A 125 5.76 -13.62 -7.38
N LEU A 126 5.81 -14.94 -7.59
CA LEU A 126 5.88 -15.92 -6.50
C LEU A 126 7.16 -15.78 -5.65
N GLN A 127 8.31 -15.48 -6.27
CA GLN A 127 9.52 -15.13 -5.52
C GLN A 127 9.36 -13.83 -4.74
N GLY A 128 8.63 -12.85 -5.29
CA GLY A 128 8.29 -11.59 -4.64
C GLY A 128 7.45 -11.76 -3.39
N TYR A 129 6.39 -12.58 -3.45
CA TYR A 129 5.54 -12.91 -2.30
C TYR A 129 6.33 -13.58 -1.18
N ARG A 130 7.19 -14.55 -1.50
CA ARG A 130 8.08 -15.20 -0.53
C ARG A 130 9.11 -14.25 0.08
N ALA A 131 9.58 -13.26 -0.68
CA ALA A 131 10.47 -12.22 -0.16
C ALA A 131 9.71 -11.27 0.80
N ILE A 132 8.45 -10.95 0.51
CA ILE A 132 7.54 -10.24 1.43
C ILE A 132 7.32 -11.06 2.71
N GLU A 133 7.00 -12.36 2.61
CA GLU A 133 6.85 -13.25 3.77
C GLU A 133 8.12 -13.26 4.65
N ALA A 134 9.31 -13.35 4.04
CA ALA A 134 10.58 -13.35 4.75
C ALA A 134 10.81 -12.05 5.54
N GLU A 135 10.54 -10.88 4.97
CA GLU A 135 10.68 -9.61 5.70
C GLU A 135 9.59 -9.41 6.77
N LEU A 136 8.38 -9.88 6.52
CA LEU A 136 7.27 -9.85 7.48
C LEU A 136 7.49 -10.76 8.70
N ASN A 137 8.37 -11.76 8.57
CA ASN A 137 8.82 -12.67 9.62
C ASN A 137 10.23 -12.32 10.17
N SER A 138 10.85 -11.24 9.68
CA SER A 138 12.18 -10.79 10.10
C SER A 138 12.19 -10.34 11.56
N THR A 139 13.14 -10.87 12.34
CA THR A 139 13.38 -10.49 13.75
C THR A 139 14.39 -9.35 13.90
N ASN A 140 14.88 -8.78 12.78
CA ASN A 140 15.90 -7.73 12.77
C ASN A 140 15.28 -6.34 12.98
N GLY A 141 14.98 -5.97 14.23
CA GLY A 141 14.47 -4.65 14.60
C GLY A 141 12.96 -4.63 14.91
N PRO A 142 12.26 -3.51 14.69
CA PRO A 142 10.82 -3.39 14.98
C PRO A 142 9.94 -4.33 14.14
N LYS A 143 8.69 -4.56 14.58
CA LYS A 143 7.70 -5.32 13.80
C LYS A 143 7.52 -4.71 12.39
N ARG A 144 7.43 -5.57 11.38
CA ARG A 144 6.99 -5.21 10.03
C ARG A 144 5.48 -5.41 9.88
N TYR A 145 4.83 -4.46 9.23
CA TYR A 145 3.40 -4.46 8.92
C TYR A 145 3.18 -4.47 7.40
N LEU A 146 2.22 -5.26 6.91
CA LEU A 146 1.88 -5.31 5.47
C LEU A 146 0.70 -4.37 5.14
N GLY A 147 1.00 -3.20 4.58
CA GLY A 147 0.01 -2.14 4.29
C GLY A 147 -0.70 -2.25 2.93
N GLN A 148 -0.07 -2.95 1.98
CA GLN A 148 -0.59 -3.22 0.65
C GLN A 148 0.05 -4.52 0.12
N LEU A 149 -0.71 -5.32 -0.62
CA LEU A 149 -0.25 -6.45 -1.43
C LEU A 149 -1.28 -6.78 -2.52
N ASP A 150 -0.88 -6.89 -3.79
CA ASP A 150 -1.80 -7.28 -4.89
C ASP A 150 -1.20 -8.32 -5.85
N GLU A 151 -2.02 -8.83 -6.78
CA GLU A 151 -1.61 -9.82 -7.78
C GLU A 151 -0.66 -9.28 -8.87
N PHE A 152 -0.51 -7.96 -8.95
CA PHE A 152 0.33 -7.25 -9.93
C PHE A 152 1.78 -7.07 -9.45
N GLY A 153 2.11 -7.52 -8.24
CA GLY A 153 3.45 -7.37 -7.67
C GLY A 153 3.67 -6.00 -7.00
N HIS A 154 2.61 -5.36 -6.54
CA HIS A 154 2.71 -4.22 -5.64
C HIS A 154 2.69 -4.65 -4.19
N ALA A 155 3.42 -3.91 -3.35
CA ALA A 155 3.32 -4.07 -1.90
C ALA A 155 3.72 -2.78 -1.15
N ALA A 156 3.35 -2.69 0.11
CA ALA A 156 3.86 -1.71 1.04
C ALA A 156 4.17 -2.36 2.40
N VAL A 157 5.41 -2.24 2.87
CA VAL A 157 5.85 -2.82 4.15
C VAL A 157 6.34 -1.70 5.06
N ALA A 158 5.73 -1.54 6.23
CA ALA A 158 6.13 -0.55 7.23
C ALA A 158 6.90 -1.17 8.40
N ILE A 159 8.01 -0.55 8.76
CA ILE A 159 8.71 -0.75 10.02
C ILE A 159 8.01 0.12 11.07
N ASN A 160 7.50 -0.51 12.13
CA ASN A 160 6.59 0.09 13.12
C ASN A 160 5.22 0.54 12.52
N ASN A 161 4.25 0.89 13.37
CA ASN A 161 2.86 1.18 12.97
C ASN A 161 2.66 2.67 12.56
N PRO A 162 2.37 2.99 11.28
CA PRO A 162 2.13 4.37 10.83
C PRO A 162 0.84 5.02 11.38
N ASP A 163 -0.12 4.24 11.87
CA ASP A 163 -1.34 4.78 12.47
C ASP A 163 -1.04 5.56 13.77
N THR A 164 0.07 5.28 14.45
CA THR A 164 0.38 5.84 15.78
C THR A 164 1.74 6.52 15.89
N ALA A 165 2.63 6.36 14.89
CA ALA A 165 3.89 7.07 14.83
C ALA A 165 3.67 8.56 14.50
N THR A 166 4.33 9.45 15.26
CA THR A 166 4.24 10.90 15.04
C THR A 166 5.11 11.39 13.87
N HIS A 167 6.07 10.56 13.43
CA HIS A 167 6.95 10.81 12.31
C HIS A 167 6.89 9.61 11.34
N ASN A 168 6.26 9.80 10.18
CA ASN A 168 6.20 8.79 9.13
C ASN A 168 7.18 9.14 8.02
N ALA A 169 7.92 8.15 7.53
CA ALA A 169 8.66 8.27 6.28
C ALA A 169 8.18 7.23 5.26
N ILE A 170 8.08 7.64 4.00
CA ILE A 170 7.77 6.73 2.88
C ILE A 170 8.97 6.70 1.94
N LEU A 171 9.65 5.55 1.87
CA LEU A 171 10.67 5.27 0.88
C LEU A 171 10.01 4.77 -0.40
N VAL A 172 10.21 5.47 -1.50
CA VAL A 172 9.78 5.06 -2.86
C VAL A 172 11.00 4.58 -3.64
N PRO A 173 11.19 3.26 -3.84
CA PRO A 173 12.29 2.72 -4.64
C PRO A 173 12.12 3.03 -6.14
N GLY A 174 13.22 2.88 -6.91
CA GLY A 174 13.26 3.21 -8.34
C GLY A 174 13.35 2.01 -9.29
N THR A 175 13.85 2.26 -10.51
CA THR A 175 14.05 1.30 -11.60
C THR A 175 14.70 -0.01 -11.16
N GLY A 176 14.20 -1.14 -11.68
CA GLY A 176 14.77 -2.46 -11.45
C GLY A 176 14.69 -2.94 -10.00
N GLN A 177 13.82 -2.33 -9.19
CA GLN A 177 13.38 -2.90 -7.92
C GLN A 177 12.01 -3.55 -8.18
N ASP A 178 11.81 -4.79 -7.77
CA ASP A 178 10.50 -5.45 -7.66
C ASP A 178 10.36 -6.03 -6.25
N LEU A 179 9.32 -6.82 -5.98
CA LEU A 179 9.13 -7.44 -4.66
C LEU A 179 10.26 -8.42 -4.29
N THR A 180 10.97 -9.03 -5.25
CA THR A 180 12.14 -9.89 -4.96
C THR A 180 13.27 -9.10 -4.31
N THR A 181 13.31 -7.77 -4.53
CA THR A 181 14.31 -6.85 -3.97
C THR A 181 13.92 -6.24 -2.62
N ILE A 182 12.75 -6.58 -2.06
CA ILE A 182 12.16 -5.89 -0.90
C ILE A 182 13.10 -5.83 0.32
N GLY A 183 13.82 -6.91 0.66
CA GLY A 183 14.76 -6.91 1.79
C GLY A 183 15.91 -5.90 1.64
N GLY A 184 16.35 -5.66 0.41
CA GLY A 184 17.32 -4.61 0.10
C GLY A 184 16.75 -3.19 0.24
N ALA A 185 15.43 -3.03 0.28
CA ALA A 185 14.74 -1.76 0.55
C ALA A 185 14.32 -1.63 2.02
N ASP A 186 13.85 -2.71 2.68
CA ASP A 186 13.63 -2.76 4.14
C ASP A 186 14.92 -2.41 4.89
N ALA A 187 16.07 -2.95 4.50
CA ALA A 187 17.36 -2.60 5.11
C ALA A 187 17.69 -1.10 5.03
N LYS A 188 17.25 -0.40 3.96
CA LYS A 188 17.39 1.06 3.82
C LYS A 188 16.39 1.77 4.74
N SER A 189 15.14 1.33 4.76
CA SER A 189 14.09 1.84 5.65
C SER A 189 14.46 1.67 7.13
N LEU A 190 15.10 0.56 7.51
CA LEU A 190 15.61 0.31 8.86
C LEU A 190 16.80 1.23 9.19
N ALA A 191 17.68 1.50 8.23
CA ALA A 191 18.73 2.50 8.41
C ALA A 191 18.16 3.92 8.60
N MET A 192 17.12 4.29 7.84
CA MET A 192 16.40 5.57 7.98
C MET A 192 15.70 5.69 9.34
N TYR A 193 14.99 4.64 9.77
CA TYR A 193 14.35 4.55 11.09
C TYR A 193 15.37 4.76 12.23
N ASN A 194 16.50 4.05 12.18
CA ASN A 194 17.56 4.18 13.16
C ASN A 194 18.25 5.55 13.12
N ALA A 195 18.39 6.16 11.94
CA ALA A 195 18.98 7.49 11.79
C ALA A 195 18.08 8.57 12.42
N ALA A 196 16.76 8.49 12.26
CA ALA A 196 15.80 9.42 12.88
C ALA A 196 15.91 9.39 14.42
N LEU A 197 15.89 8.20 15.03
CA LEU A 197 16.04 8.03 16.49
C LEU A 197 17.44 8.41 17.02
N GLN A 198 18.46 8.42 16.16
CA GLN A 198 19.80 8.89 16.52
C GLN A 198 19.92 10.41 16.45
N ALA A 199 19.24 11.04 15.48
CA ALA A 199 19.25 12.49 15.25
C ALA A 199 18.42 13.24 16.30
N ASP A 200 17.24 12.74 16.67
CA ASP A 200 16.43 13.29 17.76
C ASP A 200 16.26 12.25 18.88
N ARG A 201 16.91 12.54 20.02
CA ARG A 201 16.90 11.69 21.22
C ARG A 201 15.65 11.87 22.09
N SER A 202 14.74 12.77 21.74
CA SER A 202 13.43 12.90 22.38
C SER A 202 12.39 11.91 21.82
N LEU A 203 12.62 11.42 20.59
CA LEU A 203 11.77 10.41 19.95
C LEU A 203 11.96 9.03 20.60
N ARG A 204 10.85 8.34 20.85
CA ARG A 204 10.84 6.94 21.29
C ARG A 204 10.68 6.04 20.06
N PRO A 205 11.05 4.75 20.13
CA PRO A 205 10.95 3.82 19.01
C PRO A 205 9.58 3.77 18.32
N GLN A 206 8.48 3.91 19.08
CA GLN A 206 7.12 3.91 18.57
C GLN A 206 6.72 5.21 17.85
N ASP A 207 7.45 6.30 18.07
CA ASP A 207 7.11 7.63 17.53
C ASP A 207 7.54 7.79 16.06
N VAL A 208 8.32 6.84 15.51
CA VAL A 208 8.80 6.83 14.12
C VAL A 208 8.27 5.59 13.41
N ALA A 209 7.80 5.71 12.17
CA ALA A 209 7.57 4.57 11.28
C ALA A 209 8.15 4.84 9.89
N VAL A 210 8.64 3.80 9.22
CA VAL A 210 9.22 3.91 7.87
C VAL A 210 8.61 2.86 6.95
N THR A 211 7.89 3.32 5.93
CA THR A 211 7.21 2.51 4.94
C THR A 211 8.04 2.39 3.68
N THR A 212 8.41 1.16 3.31
CA THR A 212 8.88 0.85 1.96
C THR A 212 7.65 0.69 1.07
N TRP A 213 7.41 1.65 0.18
CA TRP A 213 6.25 1.64 -0.73
C TRP A 213 6.67 1.25 -2.15
N MET A 214 6.15 0.11 -2.61
CA MET A 214 6.38 -0.48 -3.93
C MET A 214 5.04 -0.57 -4.71
N GLY A 215 4.15 0.41 -4.52
CA GLY A 215 2.78 0.43 -5.04
C GLY A 215 2.59 0.99 -6.46
N TYR A 216 3.59 0.84 -7.34
CA TYR A 216 3.50 1.32 -8.72
C TYR A 216 4.28 0.47 -9.73
N ASP A 217 3.75 0.44 -10.97
CA ASP A 217 4.41 -0.07 -12.17
C ASP A 217 5.68 0.74 -12.46
N ARG A 218 6.84 0.08 -12.38
CA ARG A 218 8.15 0.75 -12.48
C ARG A 218 9.01 0.18 -13.60
N PRO A 219 9.84 1.00 -14.27
CA PRO A 219 10.71 0.51 -15.33
C PRO A 219 11.65 -0.58 -14.81
N MET A 220 11.75 -1.71 -15.51
CA MET A 220 12.71 -2.78 -15.19
C MET A 220 14.08 -2.59 -15.85
N GLY A 221 14.19 -1.66 -16.81
CA GLY A 221 15.42 -1.24 -17.46
C GLY A 221 15.61 0.28 -17.42
N VAL A 222 16.87 0.74 -17.45
CA VAL A 222 17.23 2.18 -17.44
C VAL A 222 16.91 2.87 -18.77
N ASP A 223 16.88 2.11 -19.85
CA ASP A 223 16.40 2.47 -21.19
C ASP A 223 14.88 2.70 -21.25
N HIS A 224 14.14 2.22 -20.25
CA HIS A 224 12.71 2.48 -20.07
C HIS A 224 12.43 3.56 -19.00
N ALA A 225 13.46 4.19 -18.44
CA ALA A 225 13.30 5.26 -17.44
C ALA A 225 12.84 6.61 -18.03
N GLU A 226 12.77 6.75 -19.35
CA GLU A 226 12.37 7.99 -20.02
C GLU A 226 10.85 8.22 -20.11
N PHE A 227 10.02 7.23 -19.75
CA PHE A 227 8.55 7.31 -19.93
C PHE A 227 7.85 8.15 -18.84
N PRO A 228 7.28 9.34 -19.16
CA PRO A 228 6.63 10.21 -18.17
C PRO A 228 5.25 9.71 -17.70
N ASN A 229 4.74 8.63 -18.29
CA ASN A 229 3.42 8.09 -17.99
C ASN A 229 3.44 7.22 -16.72
N LEU A 230 4.46 6.38 -16.56
CA LEU A 230 4.64 5.54 -15.36
C LEU A 230 4.85 6.40 -14.11
N ALA A 231 5.69 7.44 -14.19
CA ALA A 231 5.87 8.39 -13.09
C ALA A 231 4.58 9.11 -12.69
N ARG A 232 3.72 9.48 -13.65
CA ARG A 232 2.42 10.13 -13.38
C ARG A 232 1.38 9.18 -12.79
N ALA A 233 1.32 7.94 -13.26
CA ALA A 233 0.46 6.91 -12.67
C ALA A 233 0.89 6.60 -11.24
N GLY A 234 2.19 6.36 -11.02
CA GLY A 234 2.76 6.13 -9.69
C GLY A 234 2.57 7.32 -8.73
N ALA A 235 2.60 8.56 -9.23
CA ALA A 235 2.32 9.74 -8.41
C ALA A 235 0.86 9.78 -7.90
N GLY A 236 -0.11 9.36 -8.73
CA GLY A 236 -1.51 9.25 -8.32
C GLY A 236 -1.74 8.14 -7.29
N SER A 237 -1.10 6.97 -7.47
CA SER A 237 -1.13 5.88 -6.48
C SER A 237 -0.47 6.28 -5.15
N LEU A 238 0.61 7.05 -5.21
CA LEU A 238 1.33 7.55 -4.03
C LEU A 238 0.49 8.58 -3.27
N ASP A 239 -0.18 9.53 -3.95
CA ASP A 239 -1.13 10.46 -3.31
C ASP A 239 -2.26 9.71 -2.59
N ALA A 240 -2.89 8.75 -3.27
CA ALA A 240 -3.94 7.93 -2.68
C ALA A 240 -3.46 7.16 -1.43
N PHE A 241 -2.22 6.66 -1.46
CA PHE A 241 -1.60 5.99 -0.33
C PHE A 241 -1.31 6.96 0.84
N GLU A 242 -0.72 8.13 0.57
CA GLU A 242 -0.49 9.18 1.57
C GLU A 242 -1.82 9.69 2.18
N ALA A 243 -2.84 9.93 1.36
CA ALA A 243 -4.16 10.35 1.80
C ALA A 243 -4.86 9.28 2.65
N GLY A 244 -4.64 8.01 2.34
CA GLY A 244 -5.06 6.87 3.16
C GLY A 244 -4.38 6.84 4.52
N GLN A 245 -3.04 6.94 4.56
CA GLN A 245 -2.25 6.98 5.80
C GLN A 245 -2.67 8.17 6.70
N ARG A 246 -2.90 9.35 6.12
CA ARG A 246 -3.45 10.52 6.84
C ARG A 246 -4.89 10.33 7.33
N ALA A 247 -5.68 9.44 6.70
CA ALA A 247 -7.03 9.13 7.12
C ALA A 247 -7.08 8.06 8.23
N SER A 248 -6.13 7.11 8.25
CA SER A 248 -6.03 6.07 9.27
C SER A 248 -5.27 6.49 10.54
N HIS A 249 -4.42 7.53 10.45
CA HIS A 249 -3.65 8.03 11.57
C HIS A 249 -4.49 8.40 12.82
N VAL A 250 -3.95 8.14 14.00
CA VAL A 250 -4.58 8.28 15.32
C VAL A 250 -3.83 9.32 16.15
N GLY A 251 -4.44 10.50 16.32
CA GLY A 251 -3.93 11.53 17.23
C GLY A 251 -3.84 12.91 16.57
N ALA A 252 -2.84 13.69 16.97
CA ALA A 252 -2.46 14.90 16.25
C ALA A 252 -1.81 14.51 14.90
N PRO A 253 -1.92 15.33 13.84
CA PRO A 253 -1.31 15.03 12.55
C PRO A 253 0.19 14.70 12.67
N SER A 254 0.60 13.61 12.03
CA SER A 254 1.98 13.19 11.90
C SER A 254 2.80 14.12 11.00
N ILE A 255 4.12 14.10 11.18
CA ILE A 255 5.08 14.65 10.23
C ILE A 255 5.40 13.55 9.21
N ASP A 256 4.79 13.67 8.03
CA ASP A 256 4.97 12.71 6.93
C ASP A 256 6.08 13.21 5.98
N THR A 257 7.05 12.35 5.65
CA THR A 257 8.19 12.67 4.78
C THR A 257 8.33 11.62 3.67
N VAL A 258 8.20 12.03 2.41
CA VAL A 258 8.37 11.13 1.26
C VAL A 258 9.76 11.27 0.65
N ILE A 259 10.46 10.14 0.48
CA ILE A 259 11.84 10.04 0.01
C ILE A 259 11.87 9.11 -1.21
N GLY A 260 12.05 9.70 -2.39
CA GLY A 260 12.19 8.96 -3.64
C GLY A 260 13.66 8.64 -3.95
N HIS A 261 13.98 7.38 -4.22
CA HIS A 261 15.32 6.93 -4.59
C HIS A 261 15.40 6.53 -6.08
N SER A 262 16.39 7.07 -6.81
CA SER A 262 16.54 6.85 -8.26
C SER A 262 15.25 7.26 -9.01
N TYR A 263 14.64 6.41 -9.83
CA TYR A 263 13.35 6.72 -10.48
C TYR A 263 12.21 7.06 -9.51
N GLY A 264 12.28 6.57 -8.26
CA GLY A 264 11.37 7.00 -7.20
C GLY A 264 11.42 8.51 -6.95
N SER A 265 12.57 9.17 -7.17
CA SER A 265 12.69 10.63 -7.11
C SER A 265 11.83 11.33 -8.18
N THR A 266 11.64 10.72 -9.34
CA THR A 266 10.77 11.21 -10.42
C THR A 266 9.30 11.07 -10.05
N VAL A 267 8.90 9.95 -9.44
CA VAL A 267 7.53 9.71 -8.94
C VAL A 267 7.17 10.72 -7.85
N VAL A 268 8.07 10.90 -6.87
CA VAL A 268 7.90 11.86 -5.76
C VAL A 268 7.90 13.30 -6.26
N GLY A 269 8.76 13.65 -7.22
CA GLY A 269 8.76 14.96 -7.86
C GLY A 269 7.49 15.25 -8.66
N ALA A 270 6.90 14.24 -9.30
CA ALA A 270 5.63 14.37 -10.01
C ALA A 270 4.44 14.58 -9.06
N ALA A 271 4.42 13.87 -7.91
CA ALA A 271 3.43 14.10 -6.86
C ALA A 271 3.54 15.52 -6.28
N ALA A 272 4.73 15.93 -5.83
CA ALA A 272 4.97 17.27 -5.29
C ALA A 272 4.57 18.39 -6.27
N SER A 273 4.90 18.25 -7.55
CA SER A 273 4.61 19.24 -8.60
C SER A 273 3.11 19.40 -8.90
N ALA A 274 2.29 18.40 -8.57
CA ALA A 274 0.83 18.50 -8.65
C ALA A 274 0.21 19.24 -7.44
N GLY A 275 1.02 19.70 -6.48
CA GLY A 275 0.58 20.41 -5.28
C GLY A 275 0.24 19.49 -4.09
N ILE A 276 0.77 18.26 -4.09
CA ILE A 276 0.26 17.18 -3.24
C ILE A 276 1.09 16.94 -1.96
N THR A 277 2.41 17.17 -1.97
CA THR A 277 3.31 16.72 -0.89
C THR A 277 4.44 17.72 -0.58
N SER A 278 4.85 17.83 0.69
CA SER A 278 6.13 18.45 1.11
C SER A 278 7.27 17.43 1.03
N THR A 279 8.19 17.59 0.08
CA THR A 279 9.19 16.56 -0.25
C THR A 279 10.64 16.98 -0.02
N GLN A 280 11.47 16.06 0.48
CA GLN A 280 12.94 16.16 0.35
C GLN A 280 13.43 15.20 -0.74
N THR A 281 14.06 15.75 -1.77
CA THR A 281 14.59 14.97 -2.91
C THR A 281 16.10 14.85 -2.82
N THR A 282 16.62 13.63 -2.79
CA THR A 282 18.07 13.34 -2.87
C THR A 282 18.42 12.76 -4.24
N SER A 283 18.71 13.63 -5.21
CA SER A 283 19.10 13.22 -6.57
C SER A 283 20.63 13.14 -6.73
N SER A 284 21.11 12.03 -7.30
CA SER A 284 22.45 12.01 -7.93
C SER A 284 22.36 12.66 -9.32
N PRO A 285 23.29 13.54 -9.71
CA PRO A 285 23.12 14.39 -10.87
C PRO A 285 23.45 13.68 -12.19
N ARG A 286 22.42 13.17 -12.89
CA ARG A 286 22.40 13.11 -14.36
C ARG A 286 20.97 13.02 -14.89
N ALA A 287 20.70 13.77 -15.97
CA ALA A 287 19.43 13.86 -16.71
C ALA A 287 18.22 14.44 -15.96
N ALA A 288 18.21 15.77 -15.81
CA ALA A 288 16.98 16.56 -15.85
C ALA A 288 17.21 17.76 -16.79
N PRO A 289 16.39 17.98 -17.83
CA PRO A 289 16.43 19.22 -18.59
C PRO A 289 15.83 20.35 -17.76
N ALA A 290 16.47 21.52 -17.77
CA ALA A 290 16.07 22.65 -16.93
C ALA A 290 14.77 23.31 -17.43
N CYS A 291 13.73 23.31 -16.59
CA CYS A 291 12.60 24.23 -16.73
C CYS A 291 12.90 25.52 -15.95
N SER A 292 13.22 26.58 -16.68
CA SER A 292 13.38 27.94 -16.14
C SER A 292 12.01 28.56 -15.81
N SER A 293 11.80 28.94 -14.55
CA SER A 293 10.65 29.74 -14.14
C SER A 293 10.92 31.24 -14.35
N THR A 294 10.25 31.83 -15.34
CA THR A 294 10.25 33.29 -15.52
C THR A 294 9.02 33.88 -14.83
N THR A 295 9.22 34.66 -13.76
CA THR A 295 8.16 35.46 -13.14
C THR A 295 7.84 36.70 -13.99
N PRO A 296 6.55 37.00 -14.25
CA PRO A 296 6.15 38.34 -14.66
C PRO A 296 6.01 39.25 -13.43
N VAL A 297 6.63 40.42 -13.50
CA VAL A 297 6.38 41.53 -12.57
C VAL A 297 5.25 42.39 -13.14
N THR A 298 4.16 42.53 -12.39
CA THR A 298 3.42 43.78 -12.10
C THR A 298 2.30 43.47 -11.11
#